data_AF-A0A4Q6CG86-F1
#
_entry.id   AF-A0A4Q6CG86-F1
#
_cell.length_a   1.000
_cell.length_b   1.000
_cell.length_c   1.000
_cell.angle_alpha   90.00
_cell.angle_beta   90.00
_cell.angle_gamma   90.00
#
_symmetry.space_group_name_H-M   'P 1'
#
loop_
_entity.id
_entity.type
_entity.pdbx_description
1 polymer ?
#
loop_
_entity_poly.entity_id
_entity_poly.type
_entity_poly.pdbx_seq_one_letter_code
_entity_poly.pdbx_strand_id
1 'polypeptide(L)'
;MQFQLGFVTLGYATKSATESQHTLTIANDDFAPTITQVNSTQPNGSYGSGIVPISIQFSQTVNVTGTPSLKLETGATDRLATYVSGSGTTTLIFNYAVQAGDASLDLDYTDTAALELSGGLIKSAADGLDANLTLPAPGSSNSLGSNKQIVIDTIAP
;
A
#
# COMPACT_ATOMS: atom_id res chain seq x y z
N MET A 1 -59.38 -13.12 -12.85
CA MET A 1 -59.01 -11.70 -12.76
C MET A 1 -58.96 -11.34 -11.28
N GLN A 2 -57.80 -10.86 -10.82
CA GLN A 2 -57.44 -10.35 -9.48
C GLN A 2 -57.72 -11.20 -8.22
N PHE A 3 -56.61 -11.53 -7.55
CA PHE A 3 -56.54 -11.86 -6.12
C PHE A 3 -56.22 -10.58 -5.36
N GLN A 4 -56.96 -10.30 -4.28
CA GLN A 4 -56.61 -9.26 -3.30
C GLN A 4 -56.45 -9.94 -1.93
N LEU A 5 -55.23 -9.92 -1.39
CA LEU A 5 -54.90 -10.39 -0.04
C LEU A 5 -55.18 -9.25 0.97
N GLY A 6 -55.81 -9.60 2.09
CA GLY A 6 -56.14 -8.66 3.17
C GLY A 6 -54.91 -8.26 3.99
N PHE A 7 -54.81 -6.97 4.34
CA PHE A 7 -53.80 -6.44 5.25
C PHE A 7 -54.24 -6.62 6.70
N VAL A 8 -53.32 -7.06 7.56
CA VAL A 8 -53.45 -7.02 9.03
C VAL A 8 -52.89 -5.68 9.50
N THR A 9 -53.70 -4.88 10.19
CA THR A 9 -53.30 -3.58 10.74
C THR A 9 -52.64 -3.77 12.10
N LEU A 10 -51.34 -3.49 12.23
CA LEU A 10 -50.73 -3.12 13.50
C LEU A 10 -50.74 -1.59 13.60
N GLY A 11 -51.25 -1.08 14.72
CA GLY A 11 -51.35 0.36 14.96
C GLY A 11 -49.98 1.01 15.11
N TYR A 12 -49.67 1.96 14.21
CA TYR A 12 -48.62 2.95 14.41
C TYR A 12 -49.22 4.32 14.06
N ALA A 13 -49.13 5.24 15.03
CA ALA A 13 -49.58 6.61 14.88
C ALA A 13 -48.76 7.33 13.80
N THR A 14 -49.43 8.16 12.99
CA THR A 14 -48.81 8.99 11.96
C THR A 14 -48.02 10.13 12.61
N LYS A 15 -46.70 10.17 12.38
CA LYS A 15 -45.91 11.41 12.53
C LYS A 15 -44.92 11.50 11.38
N SER A 16 -45.06 12.60 10.64
CA SER A 16 -44.34 13.09 9.46
C SER A 16 -42.97 12.47 9.18
N ALA A 17 -42.80 12.01 7.93
CA ALA A 17 -41.57 11.45 7.40
C ALA A 17 -40.43 12.47 7.43
N THR A 18 -39.43 12.20 8.25
CA THR A 18 -38.02 12.42 7.88
C THR A 18 -37.23 11.28 8.50
N GLU A 19 -37.48 10.06 8.01
CA GLU A 19 -36.38 9.12 7.95
C GLU A 19 -35.36 9.82 7.06
N SER A 20 -34.35 10.44 7.68
CA SER A 20 -33.09 10.62 6.98
C SER A 20 -32.76 9.21 6.53
N GLN A 21 -33.00 8.94 5.25
CA GLN A 21 -32.34 7.86 4.58
C GLN A 21 -30.86 8.13 4.84
N HIS A 22 -30.32 7.52 5.88
CA HIS A 22 -28.97 7.01 5.79
C HIS A 22 -29.09 5.97 4.70
N THR A 23 -29.04 6.44 3.45
CA THR A 23 -28.34 5.70 2.43
C THR A 23 -27.03 5.34 3.09
N LEU A 24 -26.91 4.10 3.57
CA LEU A 24 -25.63 3.45 3.69
C LEU A 24 -25.10 3.45 2.26
N THR A 25 -24.56 4.59 1.82
CA THR A 25 -23.39 4.55 0.99
C THR A 25 -22.45 3.67 1.80
N ILE A 26 -22.34 2.39 1.42
CA ILE A 26 -21.08 1.68 1.56
C ILE A 26 -20.13 2.52 0.71
N ALA A 27 -19.71 3.67 1.25
CA ALA A 27 -18.56 4.35 0.74
C ALA A 27 -17.48 3.28 0.88
N ASN A 28 -16.73 3.03 -0.18
CA ASN A 28 -15.55 2.17 -0.11
C ASN A 28 -14.44 2.85 0.74
N ASP A 29 -14.84 3.64 1.73
CA ASP A 29 -14.15 4.73 2.43
C ASP A 29 -14.26 4.55 3.94
N ASP A 30 -14.57 3.33 4.40
CA ASP A 30 -14.54 2.92 5.81
C ASP A 30 -13.58 1.73 6.01
N PHE A 31 -12.71 1.47 5.02
CA PHE A 31 -11.63 0.51 5.12
C PHE A 31 -10.30 1.25 5.22
N ALA A 32 -9.48 0.84 6.17
CA ALA A 32 -8.10 1.30 6.25
C ALA A 32 -7.36 1.00 4.93
N PRO A 33 -6.54 1.94 4.40
CA PRO A 33 -5.72 1.69 3.22
C PRO A 33 -4.85 0.45 3.42
N THR A 34 -4.82 -0.45 2.44
CA THR A 34 -3.93 -1.62 2.43
C THR A 34 -2.94 -1.50 1.29
N ILE A 35 -1.75 -2.11 1.45
CA ILE A 35 -0.79 -2.22 0.35
C ILE A 35 -1.24 -3.31 -0.61
N THR A 36 -1.39 -2.97 -1.88
CA THR A 36 -1.85 -3.90 -2.93
C THR A 36 -0.71 -4.38 -3.81
N GLN A 37 0.36 -3.58 -3.98
CA GLN A 37 1.48 -3.93 -4.84
C GLN A 37 2.76 -3.16 -4.48
N VAL A 38 3.90 -3.81 -4.65
CA VAL A 38 5.22 -3.17 -4.67
C VAL A 38 5.87 -3.41 -6.02
N ASN A 39 6.41 -2.35 -6.64
CA ASN A 39 6.99 -2.41 -7.99
C ASN A 39 8.19 -1.44 -8.09
N SER A 40 8.84 -1.41 -9.24
CA SER A 40 9.84 -0.43 -9.61
C SER A 40 9.60 0.08 -11.03
N THR A 41 10.02 1.30 -11.35
CA THR A 41 10.04 1.78 -12.75
C THR A 41 11.29 1.34 -13.50
N GLN A 42 12.30 0.81 -12.81
CA GLN A 42 13.47 0.23 -13.47
C GLN A 42 13.08 -1.00 -14.29
N PRO A 43 13.64 -1.19 -15.50
CA PRO A 43 13.53 -2.45 -16.22
C PRO A 43 14.10 -3.63 -15.41
N ASN A 44 13.78 -4.86 -15.83
CA ASN A 44 14.49 -6.03 -15.31
C ASN A 44 15.96 -5.97 -15.77
N GLY A 45 16.89 -6.34 -14.91
CA GLY A 45 18.31 -6.27 -15.22
C GLY A 45 19.22 -6.29 -13.99
N SER A 46 20.53 -6.17 -14.23
CA SER A 46 21.55 -6.06 -13.19
C SER A 46 22.01 -4.62 -13.02
N TYR A 47 22.12 -4.20 -11.76
CA TYR A 47 22.46 -2.83 -11.37
C TYR A 47 23.62 -2.84 -10.38
N GLY A 48 24.74 -2.24 -10.78
CA GLY A 48 25.92 -2.04 -9.92
C GLY A 48 26.09 -0.63 -9.37
N SER A 49 25.21 0.31 -9.75
CA SER A 49 25.21 1.68 -9.23
C SER A 49 23.89 2.39 -9.56
N GLY A 50 23.68 3.56 -8.97
CA GLY A 50 22.54 4.43 -9.27
C GLY A 50 21.36 4.25 -8.31
N ILE A 51 20.19 4.69 -8.77
CA ILE A 51 18.94 4.68 -7.98
C ILE A 51 17.97 3.66 -8.55
N VAL A 52 17.42 2.83 -7.67
CA VAL A 52 16.27 1.97 -7.95
C VAL A 52 15.05 2.58 -7.24
N PRO A 53 14.15 3.29 -7.96
CA PRO A 53 12.89 3.75 -7.42
C PRO A 53 11.95 2.57 -7.16
N ILE A 54 11.39 2.51 -5.96
CA ILE A 54 10.40 1.53 -5.52
C ILE A 54 9.07 2.24 -5.32
N SER A 55 8.01 1.73 -5.95
CA SER A 55 6.65 2.25 -5.81
C SER A 55 5.81 1.30 -4.94
N ILE A 56 5.24 1.81 -3.86
CA ILE A 56 4.29 1.10 -3.01
C ILE A 56 2.88 1.63 -3.31
N GLN A 57 2.03 0.75 -3.83
CA GLN A 57 0.64 1.04 -4.19
C GLN A 57 -0.29 0.68 -3.02
N PHE A 58 -1.13 1.64 -2.63
CA PHE A 58 -2.21 1.46 -1.67
C PHE A 58 -3.57 1.30 -2.37
N SER A 59 -4.53 0.71 -1.67
CA SER A 59 -5.93 0.53 -2.12
C SER A 59 -6.69 1.85 -2.28
N GLN A 60 -6.29 2.89 -1.55
CA GLN A 60 -6.88 4.23 -1.58
C GLN A 60 -5.81 5.30 -1.35
N THR A 61 -6.19 6.55 -1.52
CA THR A 61 -5.29 7.70 -1.37
C THR A 61 -4.80 7.82 0.06
N VAL A 62 -3.50 8.02 0.26
CA VAL A 62 -2.88 8.15 1.58
C VAL A 62 -2.12 9.47 1.73
N ASN A 63 -2.15 10.04 2.93
CA ASN A 63 -1.32 11.16 3.36
C ASN A 63 -0.18 10.64 4.24
N VAL A 64 1.02 11.17 3.99
CA VAL A 64 2.25 10.81 4.70
C VAL A 64 2.72 11.98 5.56
N THR A 65 3.11 11.67 6.78
CA THR A 65 3.91 12.56 7.63
C THR A 65 5.23 11.88 7.98
N GLY A 66 6.28 12.66 8.26
CA GLY A 66 7.62 12.11 8.50
C GLY A 66 8.28 11.55 7.23
N THR A 67 9.26 10.68 7.42
CA THR A 67 10.05 10.07 6.34
C THR A 67 10.08 8.55 6.50
N PRO A 68 9.02 7.83 6.11
CA PRO A 68 9.02 6.39 6.18
C PRO A 68 10.13 5.79 5.31
N SER A 69 10.53 4.57 5.63
CA SER A 69 11.56 3.82 4.91
C SER A 69 11.11 2.39 4.66
N LEU A 70 11.54 1.83 3.53
CA LEU A 70 11.36 0.42 3.22
C LEU A 70 12.71 -0.28 3.36
N LYS A 71 12.80 -1.31 4.20
CA LYS A 71 14.01 -2.11 4.38
C LYS A 71 14.12 -3.17 3.27
N LEU A 72 15.21 -3.11 2.50
CA LEU A 72 15.49 -4.00 1.38
C LEU A 72 16.53 -5.07 1.77
N GLU A 73 16.32 -6.29 1.29
CA GLU A 73 17.26 -7.41 1.41
C GLU A 73 18.33 -7.28 0.31
N THR A 74 19.48 -6.77 0.72
CA THR A 74 20.61 -6.42 -0.17
C THR A 74 21.89 -7.17 0.19
N GLY A 75 21.74 -8.33 0.85
CA GLY A 75 22.83 -9.23 1.18
C GLY A 75 23.31 -9.07 2.63
N ALA A 76 24.62 -8.98 2.83
CA ALA A 76 25.19 -8.94 4.19
C ALA A 76 24.75 -7.71 5.00
N THR A 77 24.35 -6.63 4.34
CA THR A 77 23.81 -5.42 4.96
C THR A 77 22.58 -4.99 4.20
N ASP A 78 21.45 -4.97 4.91
CA ASP A 78 20.19 -4.45 4.38
C ASP A 78 20.24 -2.93 4.22
N ARG A 79 19.63 -2.44 3.15
CA ARG A 79 19.57 -1.00 2.85
C ARG A 79 18.16 -0.46 3.04
N LEU A 80 18.08 0.81 3.41
CA LEU A 80 16.82 1.53 3.46
C LEU A 80 16.57 2.23 2.12
N ALA A 81 15.43 1.95 1.50
CA ALA A 81 14.85 2.82 0.50
C ALA A 81 14.08 3.94 1.20
N THR A 82 14.43 5.20 0.93
CA THR A 82 13.86 6.35 1.64
C THR A 82 12.68 6.95 0.89
N TYR A 83 11.63 7.32 1.60
CA TYR A 83 10.48 8.01 1.02
C TYR A 83 10.87 9.31 0.28
N VAL A 84 10.29 9.52 -0.90
CA VAL A 84 10.57 10.69 -1.77
C VAL A 84 9.31 11.48 -2.08
N SER A 85 8.22 10.80 -2.45
CA SER A 85 7.01 11.49 -2.93
C SER A 85 5.77 10.59 -2.93
N GLY A 86 4.61 11.17 -3.25
CA GLY A 86 3.35 10.44 -3.46
C GLY A 86 2.27 10.66 -2.38
N SER A 87 2.53 11.48 -1.36
CA SER A 87 1.51 11.86 -0.37
C SER A 87 0.34 12.55 -1.08
N GLY A 88 -0.89 12.25 -0.66
CA GLY A 88 -2.11 12.68 -1.33
C GLY A 88 -2.43 11.90 -2.61
N THR A 89 -1.75 10.76 -2.84
CA THR A 89 -2.03 9.84 -3.94
C THR A 89 -2.16 8.40 -3.43
N THR A 90 -2.48 7.45 -4.30
CA THR A 90 -2.52 6.02 -3.96
C THR A 90 -1.13 5.37 -4.02
N THR A 91 -0.12 6.01 -4.60
CA THR A 91 1.21 5.43 -4.81
C THR A 91 2.28 6.25 -4.11
N LEU A 92 3.06 5.61 -3.23
CA LEU A 92 4.23 6.23 -2.60
C LEU A 92 5.51 5.80 -3.33
N ILE A 93 6.44 6.72 -3.51
CA ILE A 93 7.74 6.46 -4.13
C ILE A 93 8.85 6.52 -3.09
N PHE A 94 9.69 5.49 -3.11
CA PHE A 94 10.88 5.35 -2.29
C PHE A 94 12.10 5.20 -3.21
N ASN A 95 13.25 5.72 -2.81
CA ASN A 95 14.48 5.55 -3.58
C ASN A 95 15.49 4.72 -2.79
N TYR A 96 15.95 3.63 -3.40
CA TYR A 96 17.10 2.88 -2.97
C TYR A 96 18.32 3.30 -3.79
N ALA A 97 19.38 3.74 -3.10
CA ALA A 97 20.68 4.00 -3.71
C ALA A 97 21.57 2.78 -3.56
N VAL A 98 22.00 2.21 -4.70
CA VAL A 98 22.91 1.06 -4.75
C VAL A 98 24.27 1.48 -4.19
N GLN A 99 24.77 0.73 -3.21
CA GLN A 99 26.04 1.00 -2.54
C GLN A 99 27.01 -0.16 -2.74
N ALA A 100 28.31 0.11 -2.57
CA ALA A 100 29.33 -0.92 -2.63
C ALA A 100 29.12 -1.97 -1.52
N GLY A 101 29.20 -3.25 -1.89
CA GLY A 101 28.97 -4.40 -1.02
C GLY A 101 27.53 -4.93 -1.04
N ASP A 102 26.60 -4.22 -1.68
CA ASP A 102 25.23 -4.68 -1.85
C ASP A 102 25.17 -5.80 -2.91
N ALA A 103 24.43 -6.87 -2.60
CA ALA A 103 24.23 -8.01 -3.49
C ALA A 103 22.86 -8.65 -3.27
N SER A 104 22.09 -8.78 -4.35
CA SER A 104 20.80 -9.49 -4.34
C SER A 104 20.54 -10.09 -5.71
N LEU A 105 20.20 -11.39 -5.75
CA LEU A 105 19.87 -12.09 -6.99
C LEU A 105 18.48 -11.72 -7.52
N ASP A 106 17.62 -11.23 -6.63
CA ASP A 106 16.32 -10.67 -6.97
C ASP A 106 15.89 -9.75 -5.83
N LEU A 107 15.94 -8.45 -6.07
CA LEU A 107 15.75 -7.43 -5.04
C LEU A 107 14.32 -7.47 -4.51
N ASP A 108 14.20 -7.65 -3.20
CA ASP A 108 12.93 -7.57 -2.47
C ASP A 108 13.14 -6.88 -1.11
N TYR A 109 12.06 -6.71 -0.36
CA TYR A 109 12.12 -6.28 1.04
C TYR A 109 12.29 -7.46 1.99
N THR A 110 12.76 -7.19 3.22
CA THR A 110 13.17 -8.25 4.17
C THR A 110 12.01 -9.13 4.61
N ASP A 111 10.82 -8.55 4.81
CA ASP A 111 9.62 -9.24 5.29
C ASP A 111 8.36 -8.38 5.12
N THR A 112 7.19 -8.90 5.51
CA THR A 112 5.90 -8.22 5.36
C THR A 112 5.74 -6.96 6.23
N ALA A 113 6.64 -6.72 7.18
CA ALA A 113 6.66 -5.55 8.07
C ALA A 113 7.80 -4.57 7.77
N ALA A 114 8.51 -4.75 6.65
CA ALA A 114 9.69 -3.95 6.28
C ALA A 114 9.41 -2.46 5.98
N LEU A 115 8.14 -2.04 5.91
CA LEU A 115 7.77 -0.63 5.77
C LEU A 115 7.69 0.03 7.15
N GLU A 116 8.70 0.83 7.47
CA GLU A 116 8.86 1.50 8.76
C GLU A 116 8.43 2.96 8.68
N LEU A 117 7.69 3.43 9.68
CA LEU A 117 7.17 4.81 9.71
C LEU A 117 8.22 5.86 10.13
N SER A 118 9.29 5.47 10.81
CA SER A 118 10.37 6.37 11.25
C SER A 118 9.87 7.64 11.97
N GLY A 119 8.90 7.48 12.88
CA GLY A 119 8.27 8.57 13.63
C GLY A 119 7.17 9.34 12.87
N GLY A 120 6.87 8.92 11.65
CA GLY A 120 5.78 9.44 10.81
C GLY A 120 4.48 8.64 10.93
N LEU A 121 3.56 8.92 10.00
CA LEU A 121 2.26 8.26 9.87
C LEU A 121 1.91 8.13 8.39
N ILE A 122 1.22 7.06 8.03
CA ILE A 122 0.57 6.89 6.72
C ILE A 122 -0.92 6.66 7.01
N LYS A 123 -1.75 7.60 6.57
CA LYS A 123 -3.18 7.62 6.86
C LYS A 123 -4.00 7.77 5.59
N SER A 124 -5.20 7.23 5.59
CA SER A 124 -6.22 7.51 4.56
C SER A 124 -6.42 9.02 4.42
N ALA A 125 -6.47 9.50 3.17
CA ALA A 125 -6.69 10.90 2.90
C ALA A 125 -8.15 11.35 3.08
N ALA A 126 -9.10 10.41 3.09
CA ALA A 126 -10.52 10.70 3.16
C ALA A 126 -11.04 10.77 4.61
N ASP A 127 -10.68 9.78 5.44
CA ASP A 127 -11.23 9.58 6.79
C ASP A 127 -10.17 9.69 7.91
N GLY A 128 -8.88 9.71 7.57
CA GLY A 128 -7.77 9.79 8.53
C GLY A 128 -7.42 8.50 9.26
N LEU A 129 -7.96 7.34 8.85
CA LEU A 129 -7.62 6.03 9.40
C LEU A 129 -6.17 5.64 9.12
N ASP A 130 -5.52 4.96 10.08
CA ASP A 130 -4.17 4.43 9.89
C ASP A 130 -4.15 3.34 8.81
N ALA A 131 -3.19 3.41 7.90
CA ALA A 131 -3.02 2.40 6.87
C ALA A 131 -2.50 1.08 7.46
N ASN A 132 -2.97 -0.04 6.92
CA ASN A 132 -2.36 -1.34 7.14
C ASN A 132 -1.10 -1.46 6.27
N LEU A 133 0.06 -1.46 6.93
CA LEU A 133 1.38 -1.45 6.29
C LEU A 133 1.91 -2.85 5.96
N THR A 134 1.09 -3.89 6.12
CA THR A 134 1.49 -5.26 5.77
C THR A 134 1.74 -5.35 4.27
N LEU A 135 2.99 -5.58 3.89
CA LEU A 135 3.40 -5.80 2.51
C LEU A 135 2.97 -7.21 2.06
N PRO A 136 2.80 -7.45 0.74
CA PRO A 136 2.78 -8.80 0.21
C PRO A 136 3.98 -9.62 0.73
N ALA A 137 3.87 -10.95 0.83
CA ALA A 137 5.03 -11.74 1.23
C ALA A 137 6.12 -11.66 0.13
N PRO A 138 7.41 -11.49 0.48
CA PRO A 138 8.51 -11.49 -0.50
C PRO A 138 8.44 -12.71 -1.42
N GLY A 139 8.64 -12.49 -2.72
CA GLY A 139 8.52 -13.52 -3.78
C GLY A 139 7.08 -13.99 -4.08
N SER A 140 6.05 -13.54 -3.36
CA SER A 140 4.64 -13.84 -3.69
C SER A 140 4.07 -12.82 -4.67
N SER A 141 2.93 -13.14 -5.29
CA SER A 141 2.23 -12.21 -6.19
C SER A 141 2.13 -10.80 -5.60
N ASN A 142 2.42 -9.80 -6.42
CA ASN A 142 2.44 -8.38 -6.07
C ASN A 142 3.61 -7.90 -5.19
N SER A 143 4.53 -8.77 -4.74
CA SER A 143 5.81 -8.36 -4.15
C SER A 143 6.77 -7.77 -5.17
N LEU A 144 7.87 -7.14 -4.71
CA LEU A 144 8.84 -6.54 -5.63
C LEU A 144 9.53 -7.61 -6.47
N GLY A 145 10.06 -8.67 -5.85
CA GLY A 145 10.75 -9.75 -6.56
C GLY A 145 9.82 -10.57 -7.47
N SER A 146 8.52 -10.67 -7.13
CA SER A 146 7.56 -11.29 -8.05
C SER A 146 7.23 -10.41 -9.26
N ASN A 147 7.26 -9.08 -9.10
CA ASN A 147 6.87 -8.16 -10.17
C ASN A 147 8.03 -7.79 -11.09
N LYS A 148 9.26 -7.80 -10.57
CA LYS A 148 10.48 -7.36 -11.25
C LYS A 148 11.62 -8.30 -10.94
N GLN A 149 12.46 -8.52 -11.95
CA GLN A 149 13.72 -9.24 -11.81
C GLN A 149 14.84 -8.20 -11.77
N ILE A 150 15.18 -7.73 -10.57
CA ILE A 150 16.22 -6.72 -10.36
C ILE A 150 17.36 -7.38 -9.60
N VAL A 151 18.48 -7.57 -10.27
CA VAL A 151 19.72 -8.05 -9.66
C VAL A 151 20.52 -6.84 -9.18
N ILE A 152 21.00 -6.88 -7.95
CA ILE A 152 22.00 -5.95 -7.44
C ILE A 152 23.32 -6.68 -7.36
N ASP A 153 24.34 -6.15 -8.02
CA ASP A 153 25.69 -6.73 -7.98
C ASP A 153 26.75 -5.61 -7.94
N THR A 154 27.36 -5.46 -6.77
CA THR A 154 28.45 -4.50 -6.55
C THR A 154 29.70 -5.17 -5.99
N ILE A 155 29.75 -6.51 -5.97
CA ILE A 155 30.88 -7.26 -5.43
C ILE A 155 31.93 -7.40 -6.54
N ALA A 156 33.16 -6.97 -6.26
CA ALA A 156 34.25 -7.11 -7.22
C ALA A 156 34.55 -8.60 -7.48
N PRO A 157 34.84 -8.99 -8.74
CA PRO A 157 35.21 -10.36 -9.12
C PRO A 157 36.46 -10.91 -8.40
#